data_AF-A0A485D0T7-F1
#
_entry.id   AF-A0A485D0T7-F1
#
_cell.length_a   1.000
_cell.length_b   1.000
_cell.length_c   1.000
_cell.angle_alpha   90.00
_cell.angle_beta   90.00
_cell.angle_gamma   90.00
#
_symmetry.space_group_name_H-M   'P 1'
#
loop_
_entity.id
_entity.type
_entity.pdbx_description
1 polymer ?
#
loop_
_entity_poly.entity_id
_entity_poly.type
_entity_poly.pdbx_seq_one_letter_code
_entity_poly.pdbx_strand_id
1 'polypeptide(L)'
;MRGAVTWHVIGRRLSVIENARAEVLPNAEQNSQGVIAVINNAGSDAIRLALGAVPMLILSLTIVGVMQAAGIIDMLQHLLMPLLQWLHIPVNFVLPALVKCIAGGTAYFGVVSELVQQGKVTISQLNASAGLFIQTFDLPGIGIFLGVSSRFVRLFRFAAPGAIIGILIRTIMHVTIF
;
A
#
# COMPACT_ATOMS: atom_id res chain seq x y z
N MET A 1 16.48 6.57 19.42
CA MET A 1 15.88 7.86 19.84
C MET A 1 14.52 8.19 19.19
N ARG A 2 14.08 7.55 18.09
CA ARG A 2 12.83 7.90 17.38
C ARG A 2 11.53 7.26 17.92
N GLY A 3 11.61 6.26 18.80
CA GLY A 3 10.43 5.61 19.40
C GLY A 3 9.83 6.33 20.62
N ALA A 4 10.61 7.19 21.29
CA ALA A 4 10.17 7.87 22.51
C ALA A 4 9.13 8.97 22.25
N VAL A 5 9.23 9.64 21.10
CA VAL A 5 8.32 10.74 20.74
C VAL A 5 6.92 10.21 20.42
N THR A 6 6.84 9.08 19.72
CA THR A 6 5.57 8.44 19.37
C THR A 6 4.82 7.94 20.61
N TRP A 7 5.54 7.42 21.61
CA TRP A 7 4.94 7.00 22.88
C TRP A 7 4.33 8.17 23.65
N HIS A 8 4.98 9.34 23.64
CA HIS A 8 4.54 10.47 24.43
C HIS A 8 3.31 11.18 23.86
N VAL A 9 3.17 11.23 22.53
CA VAL A 9 2.03 11.92 21.87
C VAL A 9 0.79 11.04 21.80
N ILE A 10 0.95 9.73 21.54
CA ILE A 10 -0.19 8.83 21.25
C ILE A 10 -0.47 7.87 22.41
N GLY A 11 0.56 7.40 23.12
CA GLY A 11 0.45 6.33 24.12
C GLY A 11 -0.15 6.75 25.47
N ARG A 12 -0.18 8.06 25.79
CA ARG A 12 -0.58 8.54 27.12
C ARG A 12 -2.03 8.22 27.49
N ARG A 13 -2.92 8.00 26.51
CA ARG A 13 -4.32 7.59 26.77
C ARG A 13 -4.55 6.08 26.69
N LEU A 14 -3.53 5.28 26.31
CA LEU A 14 -3.63 3.82 26.22
C LEU A 14 -3.53 3.17 27.61
N SER A 15 -2.65 3.69 28.49
CA SER A 15 -2.39 3.11 29.82
C SER A 15 -3.60 3.18 30.76
N VAL A 16 -4.48 4.16 30.59
CA VAL A 16 -5.64 4.36 31.47
C VAL A 16 -6.79 3.41 31.10
N ILE A 17 -6.89 2.99 29.83
CA ILE A 17 -7.94 2.10 29.35
C ILE A 17 -7.56 0.63 29.59
N GLU A 18 -6.27 0.29 29.52
CA GLU A 18 -5.78 -1.09 29.70
C GLU A 18 -5.82 -1.54 31.17
N ASN A 19 -5.62 -0.62 32.12
CA ASN A 19 -5.59 -0.95 33.55
C ASN A 19 -6.97 -1.37 34.11
N ALA A 20 -8.08 -1.01 33.45
CA ALA A 20 -9.43 -1.36 33.89
C ALA A 20 -9.92 -2.75 33.41
N ARG A 21 -9.16 -3.44 32.53
CA ARG A 21 -9.50 -4.77 31.99
C ARG A 21 -8.38 -5.80 32.17
N ALA A 22 -7.48 -5.59 33.13
CA ALA A 22 -6.50 -6.59 33.54
C ALA A 22 -7.20 -7.72 34.33
N GLU A 23 -8.06 -8.47 33.63
CA GLU A 23 -8.46 -9.79 34.07
C GLU A 23 -7.21 -10.68 34.06
N VAL A 24 -6.98 -11.35 35.18
CA VAL A 24 -5.78 -12.14 35.47
C VAL A 24 -5.48 -13.08 34.29
N LEU A 25 -4.46 -12.72 33.52
CA LEU A 25 -3.91 -13.59 32.49
C LEU A 25 -3.34 -14.83 33.19
N PRO A 26 -3.73 -16.06 32.80
CA PRO A 26 -3.04 -17.25 33.24
C PRO A 26 -1.56 -17.09 32.87
N ASN A 27 -0.67 -17.47 33.79
CA ASN A 27 0.78 -17.44 33.61
C ASN A 27 1.15 -17.69 32.16
N ALA A 28 1.71 -16.68 31.51
CA ALA A 28 2.36 -16.86 30.23
C ALA A 28 3.46 -17.89 30.46
N GLU A 29 3.20 -19.15 30.12
CA GLU A 29 4.24 -20.12 29.85
C GLU A 29 5.25 -19.41 28.96
N GLN A 30 6.46 -19.24 29.49
CA GLN A 30 7.58 -18.66 28.79
C GLN A 30 7.72 -19.42 27.48
N ASN A 31 7.24 -18.78 26.40
CA ASN A 31 7.30 -19.30 25.05
C ASN A 31 8.77 -19.38 24.64
N SER A 32 9.41 -20.49 25.02
CA SER A 32 10.75 -20.88 24.58
C SER A 32 10.66 -21.46 23.17
N GLN A 33 9.84 -20.88 22.28
CA GLN A 33 9.99 -21.14 20.86
C GLN A 33 11.36 -20.59 20.47
N GLY A 34 12.30 -21.50 20.23
CA GLY A 34 13.62 -21.15 19.73
C GLY A 34 13.50 -20.27 18.49
N VAL A 35 14.48 -19.40 18.27
CA VAL A 35 14.50 -18.42 17.17
C VAL A 35 14.13 -19.05 15.82
N ILE A 36 14.56 -20.30 15.58
CA ILE A 36 14.23 -21.08 14.37
C ILE A 36 12.72 -21.34 14.24
N ALA A 37 12.02 -21.67 15.33
CA ALA A 37 10.58 -21.92 15.31
C ALA A 37 9.80 -20.64 14.97
N VAL A 38 10.22 -19.50 15.52
CA VAL A 38 9.61 -18.19 15.20
C VAL A 38 9.80 -17.84 13.71
N ILE A 39 11.01 -18.05 13.18
CA ILE A 39 11.31 -17.82 11.75
C ILE A 39 10.45 -18.75 10.87
N ASN A 40 10.36 -20.03 11.21
CA ASN A 40 9.60 -21.00 10.41
C ASN A 40 8.10 -20.67 10.41
N ASN A 41 7.55 -20.29 11.56
CA ASN A 41 6.15 -19.87 11.67
C ASN A 41 5.89 -18.58 10.86
N ALA A 42 6.74 -17.56 11.01
CA ALA A 42 6.61 -16.31 10.26
C ALA A 42 6.75 -16.53 8.73
N GLY A 43 7.65 -17.44 8.31
CA GLY A 43 7.80 -17.83 6.91
C GLY A 43 6.56 -18.54 6.36
N SER A 44 5.99 -19.47 7.12
CA SER A 44 4.75 -20.16 6.73
C SER A 44 3.58 -19.18 6.57
N ASP A 45 3.43 -18.23 7.50
CA ASP A 45 2.41 -17.19 7.43
C ASP A 45 2.60 -16.28 6.21
N ALA A 46 3.85 -15.88 5.91
CA ALA A 46 4.16 -15.09 4.73
C ALA A 46 3.84 -15.83 3.42
N ILE A 47 4.17 -17.13 3.33
CA ILE A 47 3.83 -17.97 2.16
C ILE A 47 2.32 -18.07 2.00
N ARG A 48 1.58 -18.33 3.09
CA ARG A 48 0.11 -18.39 3.06
C ARG A 48 -0.51 -17.08 2.59
N LEU A 49 0.01 -15.96 3.08
CA LEU A 49 -0.46 -14.62 2.68
C LEU A 49 -0.16 -14.34 1.21
N ALA A 50 1.04 -14.68 0.73
CA ALA A 50 1.43 -14.53 -0.67
C ALA A 50 0.54 -15.37 -1.59
N LEU A 51 0.34 -16.66 -1.26
CA LEU A 51 -0.54 -17.55 -2.00
C LEU A 51 -1.99 -17.08 -2.00
N GLY A 52 -2.47 -16.50 -0.89
CA GLY A 52 -3.79 -15.87 -0.80
C GLY A 52 -3.93 -14.61 -1.67
N ALA A 53 -2.85 -13.85 -1.88
CA ALA A 53 -2.85 -12.65 -2.71
C ALA A 53 -2.78 -12.94 -4.21
N VAL A 54 -2.21 -14.07 -4.65
CA VAL A 54 -2.05 -14.41 -6.07
C VAL A 54 -3.38 -14.39 -6.85
N PRO A 55 -4.46 -15.06 -6.41
CA PRO A 55 -5.74 -15.02 -7.12
C PRO A 55 -6.34 -13.62 -7.22
N MET A 56 -6.18 -12.81 -6.17
CA MET A 56 -6.64 -11.43 -6.14
C MET A 56 -5.95 -10.59 -7.22
N LEU A 57 -4.62 -10.73 -7.34
CA LEU A 57 -3.82 -10.00 -8.34
C LEU A 57 -4.18 -10.42 -9.77
N ILE A 58 -4.36 -11.73 -10.01
CA ILE A 58 -4.77 -12.25 -11.32
C ILE A 58 -6.13 -11.66 -11.71
N LEU A 59 -7.14 -11.79 -10.85
CA LEU A 59 -8.48 -11.24 -11.11
C LEU A 59 -8.44 -9.74 -11.35
N SER A 60 -7.68 -9.01 -10.55
CA SER A 60 -7.56 -7.57 -10.71
C SER A 60 -6.93 -7.18 -12.05
N LEU A 61 -5.87 -7.87 -12.48
CA LEU A 61 -5.22 -7.58 -13.76
C LEU A 61 -6.13 -7.96 -14.93
N THR A 62 -6.85 -9.07 -14.82
CA THR A 62 -7.86 -9.45 -15.81
C THR A 62 -8.95 -8.39 -15.94
N ILE A 63 -9.48 -7.88 -14.83
CA ILE A 63 -10.50 -6.81 -14.83
C ILE A 63 -9.97 -5.54 -15.48
N VAL A 64 -8.76 -5.11 -15.13
CA VAL A 64 -8.08 -3.99 -15.78
C VAL A 64 -7.97 -4.21 -17.29
N GLY A 65 -7.53 -5.40 -17.71
CA GLY A 65 -7.39 -5.74 -19.12
C GLY A 65 -8.72 -5.67 -19.86
N VAL A 66 -9.82 -6.16 -19.25
CA VAL A 66 -11.17 -6.06 -19.80
C VAL A 66 -11.62 -4.59 -19.87
N MET A 67 -11.39 -3.78 -18.83
CA MET A 67 -11.72 -2.35 -18.84
C MET A 67 -10.98 -1.61 -19.95
N GLN A 68 -9.71 -1.96 -20.19
CA GLN A 68 -8.91 -1.38 -21.25
C GLN A 68 -9.43 -1.81 -22.62
N ALA A 69 -9.72 -3.10 -22.83
CA ALA A 69 -10.31 -3.59 -24.07
C ALA A 69 -11.71 -3.00 -24.36
N ALA A 70 -12.48 -2.70 -23.31
CA ALA A 70 -13.79 -2.07 -23.40
C ALA A 70 -13.75 -0.55 -23.60
N GLY A 71 -12.56 0.09 -23.61
CA GLY A 71 -12.42 1.54 -23.75
C GLY A 71 -12.87 2.36 -22.52
N ILE A 72 -13.12 1.71 -21.38
CA ILE A 72 -13.54 2.38 -20.14
C ILE A 72 -12.43 3.31 -19.64
N ILE A 73 -11.18 2.90 -19.82
CA ILE A 73 -10.01 3.68 -19.41
C ILE A 73 -9.93 4.99 -20.22
N ASP A 74 -10.16 4.96 -21.52
CA ASP A 74 -10.19 6.15 -22.38
C ASP A 74 -11.35 7.09 -22.01
N MET A 75 -12.53 6.52 -21.70
CA MET A 75 -13.67 7.31 -21.23
C MET A 75 -13.36 8.02 -19.89
N LEU A 76 -12.71 7.31 -18.97
CA LEU A 76 -12.28 7.89 -17.70
C LEU A 76 -11.20 8.96 -17.91
N GLN A 77 -10.26 8.76 -18.83
CA GLN A 77 -9.27 9.76 -19.19
C GLN A 77 -9.93 11.05 -19.69
N HIS A 78 -10.94 10.95 -20.56
CA HIS A 78 -11.67 12.13 -21.05
C HIS A 78 -12.42 12.85 -19.92
N LEU A 79 -13.04 12.10 -19.01
CA LEU A 79 -13.76 12.67 -17.87
C LEU A 79 -12.81 13.37 -16.87
N LEU A 80 -11.64 12.79 -16.63
CA LEU A 80 -10.62 13.32 -15.72
C LEU A 80 -9.71 14.36 -16.37
N MET A 81 -9.77 14.52 -17.70
CA MET A 81 -8.96 15.46 -18.48
C MET A 81 -8.94 16.88 -17.89
N PRO A 82 -10.07 17.53 -17.52
CA PRO A 82 -10.04 18.88 -16.96
C PRO A 82 -9.29 18.97 -15.62
N LEU A 83 -9.39 17.93 -14.79
CA LEU A 83 -8.67 17.86 -13.51
C LEU A 83 -7.17 17.61 -13.71
N LEU A 84 -6.82 16.73 -14.65
CA LEU A 84 -5.44 16.38 -14.97
C LEU A 84 -4.70 17.56 -15.61
N GLN A 85 -5.37 18.31 -16.49
CA GLN A 85 -4.82 19.53 -17.08
C GLN A 85 -4.61 20.61 -16.03
N TRP A 86 -5.55 20.77 -15.10
CA TRP A 86 -5.39 21.71 -13.98
C TRP A 86 -4.18 21.37 -13.11
N LEU A 87 -3.93 20.06 -12.88
CA LEU A 87 -2.82 19.56 -12.07
C LEU A 87 -1.52 19.35 -12.88
N HIS A 88 -1.48 19.70 -14.17
CA HIS A 88 -0.35 19.47 -15.08
C HIS A 88 0.15 18.00 -15.14
N ILE A 89 -0.74 17.04 -14.91
CA ILE A 89 -0.43 15.60 -14.96
C ILE A 89 -0.71 15.08 -16.37
N PRO A 90 0.23 14.37 -17.01
CA PRO A 90 -0.02 13.84 -18.34
C PRO A 90 -0.99 12.64 -18.28
N VAL A 91 -1.88 12.58 -19.27
CA VAL A 91 -3.04 11.67 -19.32
C VAL A 91 -2.66 10.18 -19.40
N ASN A 92 -1.46 9.90 -19.88
CA ASN A 92 -0.84 8.56 -19.91
C ASN A 92 -0.69 7.92 -18.52
N PHE A 93 -0.77 8.69 -17.42
CA PHE A 93 -0.72 8.17 -16.05
C PHE A 93 -2.04 7.62 -15.51
N VAL A 94 -3.17 7.85 -16.17
CA VAL A 94 -4.49 7.39 -15.67
C VAL A 94 -4.57 5.87 -15.63
N LEU A 95 -4.12 5.20 -16.69
CA LEU A 95 -4.07 3.74 -16.73
C LEU A 95 -3.15 3.18 -15.62
N PRO A 96 -1.87 3.59 -15.52
CA PRO A 96 -1.01 3.21 -14.40
C PRO A 96 -1.62 3.49 -13.01
N ALA A 97 -2.30 4.62 -12.83
CA ALA A 97 -2.91 4.98 -11.56
C ALA A 97 -4.05 4.03 -11.17
N LEU A 98 -4.93 3.70 -12.11
CA LEU A 98 -5.99 2.71 -11.88
C LEU A 98 -5.41 1.34 -11.56
N VAL A 99 -4.42 0.90 -12.35
CA VAL A 99 -3.73 -0.37 -12.12
C VAL A 99 -3.10 -0.40 -10.73
N LYS A 100 -2.45 0.69 -10.33
CA LYS A 100 -1.87 0.83 -9.00
C LYS A 100 -2.92 0.68 -7.89
N CYS A 101 -4.09 1.30 -8.05
CA CYS A 101 -5.15 1.26 -7.04
C CYS A 101 -5.79 -0.13 -6.92
N ILE A 102 -6.07 -0.80 -8.04
CA ILE A 102 -6.86 -2.04 -8.07
C ILE A 102 -5.92 -3.26 -7.98
N ALA A 103 -4.90 -3.31 -8.84
CA ALA A 103 -4.02 -4.46 -9.03
C ALA A 103 -2.69 -4.35 -8.26
N GLY A 104 -2.44 -3.19 -7.63
CA GLY A 104 -1.30 -2.98 -6.75
C GLY A 104 -0.02 -2.51 -7.44
N GLY A 105 1.02 -2.31 -6.64
CA GLY A 105 2.31 -1.76 -7.08
C GLY A 105 3.05 -2.63 -8.11
N THR A 106 2.94 -3.96 -8.01
CA THR A 106 3.61 -4.89 -8.93
C THR A 106 3.01 -4.83 -10.34
N ALA A 107 1.68 -4.81 -10.44
CA ALA A 107 0.97 -4.66 -11.70
C ALA A 107 1.24 -3.29 -12.34
N TYR A 108 1.31 -2.23 -11.52
CA TYR A 108 1.71 -0.90 -11.97
C TYR A 108 3.06 -0.91 -12.69
N PHE A 109 4.08 -1.54 -12.11
CA PHE A 109 5.40 -1.63 -12.74
C PHE A 109 5.39 -2.40 -14.05
N GLY A 110 4.58 -3.45 -14.18
CA GLY A 110 4.40 -4.18 -15.43
C GLY A 110 3.86 -3.29 -16.54
N VAL A 111 2.74 -2.58 -16.28
CA VAL A 111 2.09 -1.70 -17.25
C VAL A 111 2.97 -0.51 -17.60
N VAL A 112 3.63 0.09 -16.61
CA VAL A 112 4.55 1.20 -16.85
C VAL A 112 5.77 0.78 -17.65
N SER A 113 6.34 -0.40 -17.39
CA SER A 113 7.44 -0.93 -18.20
C SER A 113 7.02 -1.08 -19.67
N GLU A 114 5.79 -1.53 -19.92
CA GLU A 114 5.25 -1.61 -21.28
C GLU A 114 5.06 -0.23 -21.92
N LEU A 115 4.52 0.74 -21.17
CA LEU A 115 4.36 2.12 -21.66
C LEU A 115 5.69 2.82 -21.96
N VAL A 116 6.73 2.52 -21.18
CA VAL A 116 8.10 2.99 -21.44
C VAL A 116 8.65 2.36 -22.71
N GLN A 117 8.45 1.05 -22.92
CA GLN A 117 8.85 0.36 -24.16
C GLN A 117 8.11 0.90 -25.39
N GLN A 118 6.85 1.27 -25.26
CA GLN A 118 6.04 1.90 -26.31
C GLN A 118 6.40 3.37 -26.55
N GLY A 119 7.33 3.96 -25.78
CA GLY A 119 7.71 5.36 -25.87
C GLY A 119 6.63 6.34 -25.38
N LYS A 120 5.55 5.86 -24.77
CA LYS A 120 4.43 6.67 -24.26
C LYS A 120 4.73 7.35 -22.92
N VAL A 121 5.70 6.82 -22.16
CA VAL A 121 6.15 7.37 -20.88
C VAL A 121 7.68 7.46 -20.89
N THR A 122 8.23 8.62 -20.57
CA THR A 122 9.69 8.80 -20.47
C THR A 122 10.20 8.41 -19.08
N ILE A 123 11.44 7.94 -18.98
CA ILE A 123 12.09 7.60 -17.69
C ILE A 123 12.10 8.81 -16.73
N SER A 124 12.23 10.03 -17.25
CA SER A 124 12.14 11.26 -16.45
C SER A 124 10.75 11.48 -15.84
N GLN A 125 9.68 11.21 -16.61
CA GLN A 125 8.30 11.29 -16.13
C GLN A 125 8.01 10.19 -15.10
N LEU A 126 8.54 8.99 -15.32
CA LEU A 126 8.46 7.89 -14.36
C LEU A 126 9.15 8.24 -13.04
N ASN A 127 10.34 8.84 -13.11
CA ASN A 127 11.06 9.28 -11.92
C ASN A 127 10.29 10.37 -11.19
N ALA A 128 9.77 11.37 -11.90
CA ALA A 128 8.94 12.42 -11.29
C ALA A 128 7.69 11.86 -10.58
N SER A 129 7.07 10.82 -11.15
CA SER A 129 5.89 10.17 -10.58
C SER A 129 6.21 9.16 -9.47
N ALA A 130 7.49 8.85 -9.23
CA ALA A 130 7.94 7.83 -8.30
C ALA A 130 7.54 8.13 -6.84
N GLY A 131 7.54 9.40 -6.45
CA GLY A 131 7.16 9.82 -5.10
C GLY A 131 5.73 9.44 -4.73
N LEU A 132 4.81 9.45 -5.71
CA LEU A 132 3.39 9.20 -5.53
C LEU A 132 2.99 7.74 -5.81
N PHE A 133 3.55 7.13 -6.86
CA PHE A 133 3.14 5.79 -7.31
C PHE A 133 3.99 4.65 -6.73
N ILE A 134 5.23 4.90 -6.28
CA ILE A 134 6.06 3.88 -5.62
C ILE A 134 5.76 3.88 -4.13
N GLN A 135 4.60 3.33 -3.77
CA GLN A 135 4.13 3.19 -2.40
C GLN A 135 3.19 1.97 -2.29
N THR A 136 3.13 1.25 -1.15
CA THR A 136 2.40 -0.03 -0.98
C THR A 136 0.94 0.12 -0.52
N PHE A 137 0.47 1.33 -0.33
CA PHE A 137 -0.92 1.64 0.00
C PHE A 137 -1.80 1.50 -1.26
N ASP A 138 -2.13 0.27 -1.59
CA ASP A 138 -3.06 -0.17 -2.64
C ASP A 138 -4.00 -1.25 -2.12
N LEU A 139 -5.04 -1.59 -2.88
CA LEU A 139 -6.05 -2.55 -2.46
C LEU A 139 -5.44 -3.91 -2.06
N PRO A 140 -4.51 -4.52 -2.85
CA PRO A 140 -3.77 -5.71 -2.41
C PRO A 140 -2.91 -5.47 -1.17
N GLY A 141 -2.13 -4.39 -1.12
CA GLY A 141 -1.30 -4.06 0.04
C GLY A 141 -2.10 -3.94 1.34
N ILE A 142 -3.26 -3.30 1.29
CA ILE A 142 -4.21 -3.20 2.42
C ILE A 142 -4.73 -4.60 2.79
N GLY A 143 -5.14 -5.40 1.81
CA GLY A 143 -5.59 -6.78 2.05
C GLY A 143 -4.53 -7.64 2.75
N ILE A 144 -3.28 -7.53 2.30
CA ILE A 144 -2.12 -8.18 2.91
C ILE A 144 -1.95 -7.73 4.37
N PHE A 145 -1.95 -6.40 4.62
CA PHE A 145 -1.82 -5.86 5.99
C PHE A 145 -2.94 -6.32 6.93
N LEU A 146 -4.18 -6.37 6.46
CA LEU A 146 -5.31 -6.83 7.25
C LEU A 146 -5.30 -8.35 7.48
N GLY A 147 -4.72 -9.11 6.54
CA GLY A 147 -4.60 -10.57 6.61
C GLY A 147 -3.57 -11.09 7.63
N VAL A 148 -2.60 -10.27 8.05
CA VAL A 148 -1.53 -10.69 8.99
C VAL A 148 -2.09 -11.03 10.37
N SER A 149 -2.98 -10.22 10.94
CA SER A 149 -3.64 -10.54 12.21
C SER A 149 -4.85 -9.65 12.50
N SER A 150 -5.85 -10.19 13.22
CA SER A 150 -7.02 -9.43 13.68
C SER A 150 -6.66 -8.25 14.60
N ARG A 151 -5.53 -8.35 15.31
CA ARG A 151 -4.98 -7.26 16.14
C ARG A 151 -4.44 -6.12 15.27
N PHE A 152 -3.83 -6.43 14.13
CA PHE A 152 -3.30 -5.44 13.21
C PHE A 152 -4.40 -4.63 12.52
N VAL A 153 -5.57 -5.22 12.24
CA VAL A 153 -6.75 -4.50 11.71
C VAL A 153 -7.14 -3.32 12.59
N ARG A 154 -7.10 -3.50 13.92
CA ARG A 154 -7.45 -2.44 14.89
C ARG A 154 -6.40 -1.32 14.92
N LEU A 155 -5.13 -1.69 14.71
CA LEU A 155 -4.01 -0.75 14.60
C LEU A 155 -4.00 -0.02 13.25
N PHE A 156 -4.44 -0.68 12.18
CA PHE A 156 -4.44 -0.16 10.82
C PHE A 156 -5.25 1.13 10.70
N ARG A 157 -6.35 1.26 11.45
CA ARG A 157 -7.13 2.50 11.51
C ARG A 157 -6.31 3.72 12.00
N PHE A 158 -5.30 3.49 12.83
CA PHE A 158 -4.39 4.53 13.31
C PHE A 158 -3.11 4.64 12.46
N ALA A 159 -2.69 3.55 11.81
CA ALA A 159 -1.53 3.54 10.92
C ALA A 159 -1.82 4.16 9.55
N ALA A 160 -3.03 3.97 9.01
CA ALA A 160 -3.46 4.51 7.72
C ALA A 160 -3.28 6.04 7.58
N PRO A 161 -3.71 6.89 8.54
CA PRO A 161 -3.46 8.32 8.43
C PRO A 161 -1.95 8.66 8.47
N GLY A 162 -1.16 7.92 9.25
CA GLY A 162 0.30 8.07 9.26
C GLY A 162 0.94 7.70 7.92
N ALA A 163 0.46 6.64 7.27
CA ALA A 163 0.91 6.24 5.94
C ALA A 163 0.56 7.30 4.89
N ILE A 164 -0.67 7.84 4.91
CA ILE A 164 -1.11 8.90 4.01
C ILE A 164 -0.25 10.16 4.19
N ILE A 165 -0.02 10.58 5.44
CA ILE A 165 0.84 11.74 5.74
C ILE A 165 2.28 11.47 5.25
N GLY A 166 2.82 10.28 5.47
CA GLY A 166 4.15 9.90 4.99
C GLY A 166 4.26 9.93 3.46
N ILE A 167 3.25 9.42 2.75
CA ILE A 167 3.17 9.47 1.27
C ILE A 167 3.10 10.92 0.79
N LEU A 168 2.32 11.77 1.46
CA LEU A 168 2.23 13.19 1.15
C LEU A 168 3.57 13.90 1.34
N ILE A 169 4.22 13.73 2.49
CA ILE A 169 5.55 14.31 2.77
C ILE A 169 6.58 13.81 1.75
N ARG A 170 6.58 12.52 1.45
CA ARG A 170 7.48 11.92 0.44
C ARG A 170 7.25 12.52 -0.94
N THR A 171 5.99 12.71 -1.34
CA THR A 171 5.63 13.30 -2.64
C THR A 171 6.09 14.75 -2.72
N ILE A 172 5.86 15.55 -1.67
CA ILE A 172 6.31 16.94 -1.59
C ILE A 172 7.84 17.04 -1.63
N MET A 173 8.53 16.19 -0.87
CA MET A 173 10.00 16.15 -0.87
C MET A 173 10.55 15.73 -2.25
N HIS A 174 9.88 14.81 -2.93
CA HIS A 174 10.28 14.36 -4.24
C HIS A 174 10.14 15.47 -5.30
N VAL A 175 9.02 16.22 -5.28
CA VAL A 175 8.74 17.33 -6.21
C VAL A 175 9.63 18.56 -5.94
N THR A 176 10.17 18.72 -4.73
CA THR A 176 11.03 19.86 -4.38
C THR A 176 12.51 19.60 -4.62
N ILE A 177 12.93 18.34 -4.72
CA ILE A 177 14.34 17.95 -4.90
C ILE A 177 14.63 17.52 -6.35
N PHE A 178 13.63 17.00 -7.07
CA PHE A 178 13.71 16.55 -8.47
C PHE A 178 12.72 17.28 -9.35
#